data_AF-A0A3P8WGX6-F1
#
_entry.id   AF-A0A3P8WGX6-F1
#
_cell.length_a   1.000
_cell.length_b   1.000
_cell.length_c   1.000
_cell.angle_alpha   90.00
_cell.angle_beta   90.00
_cell.angle_gamma   90.00
#
_symmetry.space_group_name_H-M   'P 1'
#
loop_
_entity.id
_entity.type
_entity.pdbx_description
1 polymer ?
#
loop_
_entity_poly.entity_id
_entity_poly.type
_entity_poly.pdbx_seq_one_letter_code
_entity_poly.pdbx_strand_id
1 'polypeptide(L)'
;MRLAPQPSAQPLRLVVVLLLTTAAGASPMLTPGCPDKCVCDEQLVVQCAGQQLSTFPSNVPLATRQLIISNNRIGELPALWLNYLSDLVYLDCSNNSLTEISESTFGNLRKLAYLDLSFNTLTRIADRTFGPLATLVMLRMTDNPGLSEVHPEAFMENAALQVLDMSRNNLTVLNITTLIALPVLRSLGLSGNPWTCEFYIYIYIYKHIQYEKYIYSHLHTYCIYVYEGQRLGELGMELRTLCHQTLDSLDYLFFVLIGFVIFAAGTVSAWVMGTVMVFYERYIKKKSQQPDTDEEDETSDQNNTSRAQSDLGLIPRGTAYFVPPGGSIL
;
A
#
# COMPACT_ATOMS: atom_id res chain seq x y z
N MET A 1 90.39 10.45 61.91
CA MET A 1 89.78 10.09 60.61
C MET A 1 89.74 11.36 59.77
N ARG A 2 90.52 11.37 58.68
CA ARG A 2 90.55 12.36 57.58
C ARG A 2 89.17 12.41 56.90
N LEU A 3 88.63 13.44 56.22
CA LEU A 3 89.13 14.58 55.43
C LEU A 3 87.89 15.49 55.14
N ALA A 4 88.04 16.82 55.09
CA ALA A 4 87.19 17.71 54.27
C ALA A 4 87.52 17.50 52.76
N PRO A 5 86.89 18.10 51.71
CA PRO A 5 86.07 19.34 51.66
C PRO A 5 84.92 19.44 50.59
N GLN A 6 84.07 20.47 50.73
CA GLN A 6 83.51 21.45 49.73
C GLN A 6 83.08 21.03 48.27
N PRO A 7 82.63 21.94 47.35
CA PRO A 7 81.25 21.99 46.83
C PRO A 7 81.11 21.85 45.26
N SER A 8 79.90 22.09 44.76
CA SER A 8 79.53 22.64 43.42
C SER A 8 79.36 21.71 42.19
N ALA A 9 78.36 22.12 41.38
CA ALA A 9 78.29 22.11 39.92
C ALA A 9 77.60 20.96 39.14
N GLN A 10 76.50 21.39 38.47
CA GLN A 10 75.99 21.03 37.13
C GLN A 10 74.89 19.96 36.93
N PRO A 11 73.91 20.24 36.05
CA PRO A 11 72.72 19.41 35.83
C PRO A 11 72.96 18.35 34.76
N LEU A 12 72.57 17.10 35.05
CA LEU A 12 72.58 16.04 34.05
C LEU A 12 71.37 16.17 33.11
N ARG A 13 71.69 16.23 31.83
CA ARG A 13 70.80 16.03 30.68
C ARG A 13 69.98 14.75 30.85
N LEU A 14 68.65 14.88 30.79
CA LEU A 14 67.77 13.81 30.32
C LEU A 14 67.00 14.35 29.12
N VAL A 15 67.50 14.04 27.93
CA VAL A 15 66.84 14.30 26.66
C VAL A 15 65.69 13.29 26.55
N VAL A 16 64.48 13.71 26.91
CA VAL A 16 63.26 12.97 26.58
C VAL A 16 62.80 13.49 25.21
N VAL A 17 63.12 12.74 24.16
CA VAL A 17 62.59 12.98 22.82
C VAL A 17 61.10 12.65 22.86
N LEU A 18 60.27 13.69 22.89
CA LEU A 18 58.83 13.58 22.71
C LEU A 18 58.59 13.28 21.22
N LEU A 19 58.45 12.00 20.86
CA LEU A 19 57.93 11.59 19.56
C LEU A 19 56.45 11.97 19.51
N LEU A 20 56.17 13.20 19.08
CA LEU A 20 54.87 13.60 18.53
C LEU A 20 54.67 12.77 17.26
N THR A 21 54.03 11.61 17.39
CA THR A 21 53.39 10.97 16.24
C THR A 21 52.31 11.93 15.77
N THR A 22 52.62 12.71 14.74
CA THR A 22 51.60 13.32 13.90
C THR A 22 50.79 12.17 13.33
N ALA A 23 49.67 11.85 13.98
CA ALA A 23 48.52 11.33 13.25
C ALA A 23 48.14 12.47 12.30
N ALA A 24 48.78 12.48 11.14
CA ALA A 24 48.27 13.16 9.97
C ALA A 24 46.96 12.44 9.66
N GLY A 25 45.88 12.88 10.33
CA GLY A 25 44.55 12.69 9.79
C GLY A 25 44.62 13.24 8.37
N ALA A 26 44.41 12.35 7.39
CA ALA A 26 44.33 12.74 6.02
C ALA A 26 43.33 13.89 5.94
N SER A 27 43.81 15.11 5.72
CA SER A 27 42.94 16.20 5.30
C SER A 27 42.28 15.71 4.01
N PRO A 28 40.94 15.68 3.92
CA PRO A 28 40.29 15.26 2.69
C PRO A 28 40.80 16.20 1.60
N MET A 29 41.41 15.62 0.57
CA MET A 29 41.86 16.37 -0.58
C MET A 29 40.63 17.09 -1.13
N LEU A 30 40.68 18.42 -1.24
CA LEU A 30 39.68 19.16 -1.97
C LEU A 30 39.75 18.69 -3.44
N THR A 31 38.90 17.73 -3.79
CA THR A 31 38.62 17.41 -5.19
C THR A 31 38.09 18.67 -5.86
N PRO A 32 38.66 19.12 -6.98
CA PRO A 32 38.14 20.27 -7.71
C PRO A 32 36.68 19.98 -8.12
N GLY A 33 35.75 20.81 -7.65
CA GLY A 33 34.31 20.62 -7.86
C GLY A 33 33.52 20.19 -6.63
N CYS A 34 34.10 20.17 -5.42
CA CYS A 34 33.31 20.01 -4.19
C CYS A 34 32.66 21.34 -3.77
N PRO A 35 31.39 21.35 -3.31
CA PRO A 35 30.74 22.56 -2.80
C PRO A 35 31.46 23.15 -1.58
N ASP A 36 31.40 24.47 -1.44
CA ASP A 36 31.92 25.16 -0.27
C ASP A 36 31.23 24.65 1.00
N LYS A 37 32.02 24.44 2.07
CA LYS A 37 31.59 23.87 3.37
C LYS A 37 31.22 22.37 3.37
N CYS A 38 31.24 21.72 2.22
CA CYS A 38 31.02 20.28 2.13
C CYS A 38 32.33 19.50 2.07
N VAL A 39 32.27 18.23 2.45
CA VAL A 39 33.37 17.27 2.33
C VAL A 39 32.99 16.24 1.27
N CYS A 40 33.82 16.10 0.25
CA CYS A 40 33.64 15.12 -0.81
C CYS A 40 34.67 14.00 -0.66
N ASP A 41 34.23 12.75 -0.81
CA ASP A 41 35.08 11.56 -0.73
C ASP A 41 35.24 10.89 -2.12
N GLU A 42 36.29 10.09 -2.29
CA GLU A 42 36.58 9.32 -3.52
C GLU A 42 35.46 8.32 -3.85
N GLN A 43 34.64 7.95 -2.87
CA GLN A 43 33.47 7.07 -3.03
C GLN A 43 32.23 7.78 -3.61
N LEU A 44 32.38 9.00 -4.14
CA LEU A 44 31.28 9.80 -4.71
C LEU A 44 30.23 10.17 -3.65
N VAL A 45 30.69 10.38 -2.42
CA VAL A 45 29.89 10.82 -1.26
C VAL A 45 30.12 12.30 -1.07
N VAL A 46 29.04 13.08 -0.97
CA VAL A 46 29.07 14.51 -0.68
C VAL A 46 28.38 14.73 0.66
N GLN A 47 29.17 15.12 1.66
CA GLN A 47 28.74 15.32 3.03
C GLN A 47 28.70 16.82 3.35
N CYS A 48 27.49 17.34 3.53
CA CYS A 48 27.19 18.75 3.83
C CYS A 48 26.39 18.90 5.13
N ALA A 49 26.37 17.87 5.99
CA ALA A 49 25.57 17.90 7.20
C ALA A 49 26.04 18.97 8.21
N GLY A 50 25.08 19.65 8.86
CA GLY A 50 25.38 20.57 9.97
C GLY A 50 26.05 21.89 9.57
N GLN A 51 26.07 22.24 8.28
CA GLN A 51 26.80 23.41 7.76
C GLN A 51 26.00 24.72 7.77
N GLN A 52 24.82 24.71 8.43
CA GLN A 52 23.89 25.85 8.53
C GLN A 52 23.48 26.40 7.15
N LEU A 53 23.34 25.52 6.16
CA LEU A 53 22.95 25.90 4.81
C LEU A 53 21.47 26.31 4.77
N SER A 54 21.17 27.50 4.25
CA SER A 54 19.80 27.94 4.00
C SER A 54 19.30 27.55 2.60
N THR A 55 20.23 27.25 1.68
CA THR A 55 19.95 26.89 0.30
C THR A 55 20.70 25.62 -0.06
N PHE A 56 20.23 24.90 -1.07
CA PHE A 56 20.92 23.73 -1.61
C PHE A 56 22.35 24.11 -2.05
N PRO A 57 23.37 23.28 -1.76
CA PRO A 57 24.76 23.58 -2.12
C PRO A 57 24.93 23.67 -3.63
N SER A 58 25.58 24.74 -4.09
CA SER A 58 25.96 24.88 -5.51
C SER A 58 27.15 23.98 -5.84
N ASN A 59 27.23 23.51 -7.08
CA ASN A 59 28.34 22.71 -7.61
C ASN A 59 28.51 21.31 -7.00
N VAL A 60 27.41 20.61 -6.68
CA VAL A 60 27.50 19.17 -6.35
C VAL A 60 27.98 18.39 -7.60
N PRO A 61 29.02 17.55 -7.50
CA PRO A 61 29.51 16.74 -8.62
C PRO A 61 28.40 15.87 -9.23
N LEU A 62 28.30 15.83 -10.56
CA LEU A 62 27.25 15.09 -11.28
C LEU A 62 27.29 13.57 -11.03
N ALA A 63 28.47 13.02 -10.74
CA ALA A 63 28.67 11.60 -10.46
C ALA A 63 28.35 11.22 -8.99
N THR A 64 27.86 12.16 -8.17
CA THR A 64 27.56 11.91 -6.75
C THR A 64 26.54 10.78 -6.60
N ARG A 65 26.88 9.77 -5.80
CA ARG A 65 26.00 8.63 -5.48
C ARG A 65 25.32 8.76 -4.13
N GLN A 66 25.95 9.45 -3.19
CA GLN A 66 25.39 9.70 -1.87
C GLN A 66 25.49 11.18 -1.55
N LEU A 67 24.35 11.81 -1.28
CA LEU A 67 24.27 13.21 -0.90
C LEU A 67 23.64 13.31 0.48
N ILE A 68 24.39 13.87 1.42
CA ILE A 68 23.97 14.06 2.81
C ILE A 68 23.94 15.56 3.07
N ILE A 69 22.76 16.13 3.16
CA ILE A 69 22.51 17.55 3.41
C ILE A 69 21.69 17.76 4.69
N SER A 70 21.72 16.77 5.60
CA SER A 70 20.93 16.78 6.83
C SER A 70 21.41 17.79 7.87
N ASN A 71 20.54 18.13 8.83
CA ASN A 71 20.83 19.12 9.88
C ASN A 71 21.18 20.51 9.33
N ASN A 72 20.41 20.99 8.36
CA ASN A 72 20.56 22.32 7.77
C ASN A 72 19.23 23.10 7.88
N ARG A 73 19.10 24.22 7.17
CA ARG A 73 17.90 25.08 7.15
C ARG A 73 17.38 25.26 5.73
N ILE A 74 17.50 24.21 4.91
CA ILE A 74 17.09 24.25 3.52
C ILE A 74 15.56 24.22 3.46
N GLY A 75 14.98 25.25 2.84
CA GLY A 75 13.53 25.39 2.68
C GLY A 75 12.96 24.67 1.46
N GLU A 76 13.76 24.53 0.40
CA GLU A 76 13.34 23.94 -0.87
C GLU A 76 14.46 23.13 -1.53
N LEU A 77 14.07 22.04 -2.20
CA LEU A 77 14.97 21.27 -3.06
C LEU A 77 14.79 21.73 -4.52
N PRO A 78 15.82 22.31 -5.14
CA PRO A 78 15.69 22.82 -6.50
C PRO A 78 15.62 21.67 -7.51
N ALA A 79 14.44 21.44 -8.07
CA ALA A 79 14.15 20.34 -8.99
C ALA A 79 15.17 20.22 -10.13
N LEU A 80 15.49 21.33 -10.81
CA LEU A 80 16.42 21.31 -11.95
C LEU A 80 17.80 20.77 -11.56
N TRP A 81 18.35 21.26 -10.45
CA TRP A 81 19.69 20.90 -9.99
C TRP A 81 19.74 19.46 -9.46
N LEU A 82 18.72 19.05 -8.70
CA LEU A 82 18.64 17.69 -8.17
C LEU A 82 18.50 16.67 -9.30
N ASN A 83 17.75 16.98 -10.36
CA ASN A 83 17.58 16.10 -11.52
C ASN A 83 18.85 15.89 -12.36
N TYR A 84 19.87 16.74 -12.22
CA TYR A 84 21.19 16.49 -12.83
C TYR A 84 21.96 15.36 -12.12
N LEU A 85 21.63 15.05 -10.86
CA LEU A 85 22.25 13.98 -10.07
C LEU A 85 21.63 12.61 -10.36
N SER A 86 21.59 12.22 -11.64
CA SER A 86 20.92 10.98 -12.09
C SER A 86 21.53 9.67 -11.55
N ASP A 87 22.77 9.73 -11.04
CA ASP A 87 23.47 8.62 -10.41
C ASP A 87 23.25 8.51 -8.90
N LEU A 88 22.42 9.38 -8.33
CA LEU A 88 22.17 9.41 -6.89
C LEU A 88 21.40 8.16 -6.44
N VAL A 89 21.93 7.49 -5.41
CA VAL A 89 21.39 6.27 -4.80
C VAL A 89 20.89 6.54 -3.38
N TYR A 90 21.54 7.47 -2.67
CA TYR A 90 21.24 7.81 -1.29
C TYR A 90 21.07 9.33 -1.15
N LEU A 91 19.92 9.77 -0.65
CA LEU A 91 19.65 11.17 -0.32
C LEU A 91 19.15 11.28 1.11
N ASP A 92 19.93 11.94 1.95
CA ASP A 92 19.51 12.34 3.30
C ASP A 92 19.37 13.85 3.37
N CYS A 93 18.12 14.32 3.44
CA CYS A 93 17.74 15.70 3.68
C CYS A 93 16.95 15.86 4.98
N SER A 94 17.16 14.96 5.93
CA SER A 94 16.53 15.01 7.24
C SER A 94 16.96 16.24 8.05
N ASN A 95 16.11 16.67 8.98
CA ASN A 95 16.36 17.82 9.86
C ASN A 95 16.67 19.10 9.06
N ASN A 96 15.73 19.47 8.19
CA ASN A 96 15.72 20.69 7.39
C ASN A 96 14.38 21.43 7.58
N SER A 97 14.07 22.38 6.72
CA SER A 97 12.81 23.15 6.78
C SER A 97 12.01 23.00 5.49
N LEU A 98 12.04 21.81 4.88
CA LEU A 98 11.32 21.52 3.65
C LEU A 98 9.82 21.58 3.91
N THR A 99 9.08 22.33 3.09
CA THR A 99 7.63 22.53 3.23
C THR A 99 6.80 21.73 2.23
N GLU A 100 7.30 21.61 1.01
CA GLU A 100 6.63 20.91 -0.08
C GLU A 100 7.64 20.12 -0.93
N ILE A 101 7.19 19.01 -1.48
CA ILE A 101 7.89 18.20 -2.47
C ILE A 101 6.90 17.83 -3.58
N SER A 102 7.41 17.66 -4.78
CA SER A 102 6.60 17.34 -5.96
C SER A 102 7.27 16.27 -6.80
N GLU A 103 6.50 15.68 -7.72
CA GLU A 103 7.02 14.75 -8.73
C GLU A 103 8.23 15.35 -9.48
N SER A 104 8.17 16.64 -9.81
CA SER A 104 9.24 17.33 -10.54
C SER A 104 10.55 17.42 -9.75
N THR A 105 10.49 17.46 -8.42
CA THR A 105 11.66 17.51 -7.54
C THR A 105 12.57 16.30 -7.75
N PHE A 106 11.97 15.13 -8.03
CA PHE A 106 12.67 13.85 -8.16
C PHE A 106 12.66 13.26 -9.57
N GLY A 107 12.22 14.02 -10.58
CA GLY A 107 11.89 13.55 -11.93
C GLY A 107 12.91 12.66 -12.64
N ASN A 108 14.20 12.77 -12.33
CA ASN A 108 15.27 11.98 -12.96
C ASN A 108 16.07 11.09 -12.00
N LEU A 109 15.65 10.97 -10.74
CA LEU A 109 16.35 10.19 -9.71
C LEU A 109 15.98 8.71 -9.72
N ARG A 110 16.08 8.08 -10.90
CA ARG A 110 15.61 6.70 -11.14
C ARG A 110 16.41 5.62 -10.42
N LYS A 111 17.60 5.95 -9.89
CA LYS A 111 18.50 5.04 -9.17
C LYS A 111 18.43 5.22 -7.66
N LEU A 112 17.62 6.16 -7.18
CA LEU A 112 17.51 6.44 -5.76
C LEU A 112 16.90 5.23 -5.06
N ALA A 113 17.59 4.73 -4.04
CA ALA A 113 17.17 3.59 -3.24
C ALA A 113 16.79 4.00 -1.82
N TYR A 114 17.40 5.07 -1.30
CA TYR A 114 17.14 5.58 0.04
C TYR A 114 16.84 7.07 -0.01
N LEU A 115 15.72 7.46 0.60
CA LEU A 115 15.31 8.85 0.77
C LEU A 115 14.87 9.10 2.22
N ASP A 116 15.50 10.06 2.87
CA ASP A 116 15.14 10.50 4.22
C ASP A 116 14.71 11.98 4.22
N LEU A 117 13.42 12.19 4.47
CA LEU A 117 12.73 13.47 4.60
C LEU A 117 12.30 13.73 6.06
N SER A 118 12.84 12.97 7.02
CA SER A 118 12.43 13.07 8.43
C SER A 118 12.80 14.42 9.04
N PHE A 119 12.09 14.85 10.08
CA PHE A 119 12.34 16.12 10.78
C PHE A 119 12.29 17.32 9.82
N ASN A 120 11.26 17.41 9.00
CA ASN A 120 10.99 18.56 8.14
C ASN A 120 9.64 19.18 8.50
N THR A 121 9.18 20.14 7.70
CA THR A 121 7.91 20.84 7.88
C THR A 121 6.93 20.53 6.76
N LEU A 122 6.96 19.29 6.24
CA LEU A 122 6.08 18.87 5.16
C LEU A 122 4.61 18.92 5.62
N THR A 123 3.73 19.37 4.73
CA THR A 123 2.30 19.54 5.03
C THR A 123 1.40 18.50 4.36
N ARG A 124 1.74 18.12 3.13
CA ARG A 124 0.97 17.18 2.31
C ARG A 124 1.90 16.46 1.33
N ILE A 125 1.53 15.24 0.97
CA ILE A 125 2.14 14.50 -0.14
C ILE A 125 1.10 14.39 -1.26
N ALA A 126 1.40 15.03 -2.40
CA ALA A 126 0.55 15.01 -3.58
C ALA A 126 0.61 13.65 -4.30
N ASP A 127 -0.30 13.46 -5.26
CA ASP A 127 -0.28 12.32 -6.17
C ASP A 127 1.07 12.21 -6.90
N ARG A 128 1.53 10.97 -7.11
CA ARG A 128 2.75 10.66 -7.88
C ARG A 128 4.02 11.39 -7.44
N THR A 129 4.05 12.01 -6.26
CA THR A 129 5.21 12.74 -5.73
C THR A 129 6.49 11.91 -5.79
N PHE A 130 6.39 10.61 -5.52
CA PHE A 130 7.52 9.67 -5.54
C PHE A 130 7.55 8.79 -6.80
N GLY A 131 6.66 9.00 -7.77
CA GLY A 131 6.54 8.16 -8.96
C GLY A 131 7.85 7.93 -9.73
N PRO A 132 8.66 8.99 -9.99
CA PRO A 132 9.94 8.87 -10.67
C PRO A 132 10.98 7.97 -9.96
N LEU A 133 10.81 7.71 -8.65
CA LEU A 133 11.72 6.94 -7.82
C LEU A 133 11.45 5.43 -7.93
N ALA A 134 11.57 4.87 -9.13
CA ALA A 134 11.20 3.49 -9.43
C ALA A 134 11.99 2.42 -8.62
N THR A 135 13.22 2.74 -8.21
CA THR A 135 14.08 1.83 -7.42
C THR A 135 14.06 2.10 -5.92
N LEU A 136 13.16 2.95 -5.44
CA LEU A 136 13.13 3.34 -4.03
C LEU A 136 12.83 2.13 -3.15
N VAL A 137 13.73 1.85 -2.20
CA VAL A 137 13.63 0.73 -1.26
C VAL A 137 13.20 1.21 0.12
N MET A 138 13.69 2.38 0.53
CA MET A 138 13.45 2.94 1.85
C MET A 138 13.07 4.42 1.75
N LEU A 139 11.91 4.74 2.32
CA LEU A 139 11.41 6.10 2.46
C LEU A 139 11.12 6.38 3.93
N ARG A 140 11.76 7.42 4.45
CA ARG A 140 11.49 7.93 5.81
C ARG A 140 10.97 9.35 5.72
N MET A 141 9.85 9.59 6.38
CA MET A 141 9.16 10.88 6.44
C MET A 141 8.61 11.07 7.85
N THR A 142 9.42 10.71 8.85
CA THR A 142 9.08 10.73 10.27
C THR A 142 9.23 12.14 10.84
N ASP A 143 8.50 12.50 11.90
CA ASP A 143 8.62 13.82 12.56
C ASP A 143 8.39 15.01 11.61
N ASN A 144 7.36 14.93 10.77
CA ASN A 144 6.79 16.06 10.04
C ASN A 144 5.45 16.45 10.70
N PRO A 145 5.46 17.32 11.72
CA PRO A 145 4.27 17.65 12.50
C PRO A 145 3.18 18.37 11.70
N GLY A 146 3.51 18.95 10.55
CA GLY A 146 2.54 19.55 9.63
C GLY A 146 1.84 18.56 8.70
N LEU A 147 2.36 17.33 8.60
CA LEU A 147 1.93 16.41 7.56
C LEU A 147 0.61 15.74 7.94
N SER A 148 -0.48 16.21 7.33
CA SER A 148 -1.84 15.72 7.64
C SER A 148 -2.44 14.84 6.55
N GLU A 149 -1.93 14.90 5.32
CA GLU A 149 -2.50 14.18 4.18
C GLU A 149 -1.43 13.53 3.29
N VAL A 150 -1.69 12.27 2.92
CA VAL A 150 -0.92 11.53 1.91
C VAL A 150 -1.89 11.04 0.84
N HIS A 151 -1.69 11.45 -0.40
CA HIS A 151 -2.57 11.09 -1.50
C HIS A 151 -2.60 9.57 -1.73
N PRO A 152 -3.77 8.97 -2.06
CA PRO A 152 -3.94 7.54 -2.33
C PRO A 152 -2.98 6.94 -3.38
N GLU A 153 -2.54 7.77 -4.33
CA GLU A 153 -1.69 7.39 -5.45
C GLU A 153 -0.23 7.85 -5.28
N ALA A 154 0.16 8.37 -4.11
CA ALA A 154 1.51 8.89 -3.88
C ALA A 154 2.61 7.84 -4.11
N PHE A 155 2.30 6.56 -3.90
CA PHE A 155 3.25 5.44 -3.98
C PHE A 155 2.95 4.44 -5.10
N MET A 156 2.05 4.76 -6.04
CA MET A 156 1.53 3.80 -7.02
C MET A 156 2.63 3.15 -7.88
N GLU A 157 3.70 3.89 -8.18
CA GLU A 157 4.78 3.45 -9.07
C GLU A 157 6.02 2.91 -8.30
N ASN A 158 5.98 2.90 -6.95
CA ASN A 158 7.12 2.52 -6.10
C ASN A 158 7.09 1.04 -5.71
N ALA A 159 7.00 0.14 -6.70
CA ALA A 159 6.86 -1.31 -6.47
C ALA A 159 8.04 -1.98 -5.74
N ALA A 160 9.20 -1.30 -5.65
CA ALA A 160 10.39 -1.80 -4.96
C ALA A 160 10.45 -1.41 -3.46
N LEU A 161 9.50 -0.62 -2.96
CA LEU A 161 9.56 -0.06 -1.61
C LEU A 161 9.35 -1.14 -0.56
N GLN A 162 10.33 -1.29 0.32
CA GLN A 162 10.34 -2.29 1.40
C GLN A 162 10.14 -1.65 2.78
N VAL A 163 10.58 -0.41 2.97
CA VAL A 163 10.45 0.29 4.25
C VAL A 163 9.83 1.66 4.04
N LEU A 164 8.71 1.88 4.71
CA LEU A 164 8.00 3.16 4.74
C LEU A 164 7.78 3.58 6.20
N ASP A 165 8.40 4.68 6.60
CA ASP A 165 8.23 5.25 7.94
C ASP A 165 7.53 6.60 7.87
N MET A 166 6.28 6.63 8.29
CA MET A 166 5.42 7.82 8.38
C MET A 166 5.02 8.09 9.84
N SER A 167 5.84 7.65 10.80
CA SER A 167 5.57 7.86 12.22
C SER A 167 5.74 9.33 12.65
N ARG A 168 5.15 9.71 13.77
CA ARG A 168 5.26 11.05 14.38
C ARG A 168 4.89 12.19 13.42
N ASN A 169 3.80 12.00 12.68
CA ASN A 169 3.21 13.03 11.83
C ASN A 169 1.82 13.43 12.37
N ASN A 170 1.05 14.20 11.59
CA ASN A 170 -0.30 14.63 11.94
C ASN A 170 -1.37 13.92 11.10
N LEU A 171 -1.11 12.67 10.70
CA LEU A 171 -2.01 11.89 9.86
C LEU A 171 -3.21 11.40 10.67
N THR A 172 -4.42 11.71 10.19
CA THR A 172 -5.68 11.25 10.78
C THR A 172 -6.23 10.02 10.08
N VAL A 173 -6.05 9.92 8.77
CA VAL A 173 -6.54 8.84 7.92
C VAL A 173 -5.44 8.39 6.97
N LEU A 174 -5.40 7.08 6.69
CA LEU A 174 -4.57 6.50 5.64
C LEU A 174 -5.46 5.65 4.72
N ASN A 175 -5.47 5.97 3.43
CA ASN A 175 -6.22 5.19 2.45
C ASN A 175 -5.49 3.86 2.18
N ILE A 176 -6.18 2.73 2.25
CA ILE A 176 -5.57 1.42 2.02
C ILE A 176 -5.01 1.22 0.62
N THR A 177 -5.55 1.91 -0.39
CA THR A 177 -5.02 1.81 -1.76
C THR A 177 -3.54 2.21 -1.84
N THR A 178 -3.09 3.11 -0.93
CA THR A 178 -1.66 3.47 -0.80
C THR A 178 -0.77 2.28 -0.44
N LEU A 179 -1.29 1.33 0.36
CA LEU A 179 -0.54 0.18 0.85
C LEU A 179 -0.63 -1.00 -0.12
N ILE A 180 -1.79 -1.20 -0.76
CA ILE A 180 -1.98 -2.24 -1.78
C ILE A 180 -1.02 -2.05 -2.97
N ALA A 181 -0.67 -0.80 -3.28
CA ALA A 181 0.30 -0.48 -4.31
C ALA A 181 1.75 -0.94 -4.00
N LEU A 182 2.03 -1.39 -2.78
CA LEU A 182 3.37 -1.71 -2.28
C LEU A 182 3.52 -3.22 -2.00
N PRO A 183 3.68 -4.07 -3.04
CA PRO A 183 3.61 -5.53 -2.90
C PRO A 183 4.77 -6.16 -2.12
N VAL A 184 5.90 -5.46 -1.99
CA VAL A 184 7.12 -5.96 -1.33
C VAL A 184 7.42 -5.24 -0.02
N LEU A 185 6.47 -4.45 0.49
CA LEU A 185 6.63 -3.74 1.75
C LEU A 185 6.92 -4.75 2.88
N ARG A 186 7.80 -4.40 3.82
CA ARG A 186 8.21 -5.28 4.93
C ARG A 186 8.09 -4.58 6.27
N SER A 187 8.33 -3.28 6.30
CA SER A 187 8.29 -2.46 7.50
C SER A 187 7.47 -1.21 7.24
N LEU A 188 6.46 -0.98 8.09
CA LEU A 188 5.58 0.17 8.03
C LEU A 188 5.52 0.86 9.40
N GLY A 189 5.96 2.12 9.44
CA GLY A 189 5.92 2.97 10.65
C GLY A 189 4.73 3.93 10.62
N LEU A 190 3.78 3.77 11.54
CA LEU A 190 2.58 4.62 11.66
C LEU A 190 2.38 5.22 13.06
N SER A 191 3.25 4.89 14.01
CA SER A 191 3.13 5.30 15.42
C SER A 191 3.19 6.82 15.59
N GLY A 192 2.57 7.36 16.64
CA GLY A 192 2.65 8.80 16.94
C GLY A 192 1.89 9.70 15.96
N ASN A 193 0.82 9.18 15.35
CA ASN A 193 -0.11 9.96 14.52
C ASN A 193 -1.51 9.98 15.17
N PRO A 194 -2.29 11.06 14.99
CA PRO A 194 -3.64 11.19 15.57
C PRO A 194 -4.72 10.45 14.77
N TRP A 195 -4.59 9.13 14.66
CA TRP A 195 -5.51 8.32 13.84
C TRP A 195 -6.97 8.42 14.30
N THR A 196 -7.86 8.78 13.37
CA THR A 196 -9.31 8.68 13.51
C THR A 196 -9.71 7.24 13.20
N CYS A 197 -9.75 6.39 14.22
CA CYS A 197 -10.08 4.97 14.09
C CYS A 197 -11.59 4.75 13.90
N GLU A 198 -12.12 5.18 12.76
CA GLU A 198 -13.49 4.87 12.34
C GLU A 198 -13.60 3.42 11.83
N PHE A 199 -14.79 2.82 11.99
CA PHE A 199 -15.09 1.40 11.76
C PHE A 199 -14.64 0.85 10.39
N TYR A 200 -14.72 1.66 9.33
CA TYR A 200 -14.41 1.21 7.96
C TYR A 200 -12.91 1.16 7.63
N ILE A 201 -12.14 2.18 8.00
CA ILE A 201 -10.70 2.24 7.72
C ILE A 201 -9.95 1.11 8.46
N TYR A 202 -10.44 0.78 9.65
CA TYR A 202 -9.86 -0.19 10.55
C TYR A 202 -9.92 -1.65 10.05
N ILE A 203 -11.06 -2.13 9.51
CA ILE A 203 -11.20 -3.52 9.02
C ILE A 203 -10.19 -3.81 7.90
N TYR A 204 -9.98 -2.82 7.02
CA TYR A 204 -9.12 -2.97 5.86
C TYR A 204 -7.64 -2.91 6.23
N ILE A 205 -7.23 -1.94 7.04
CA ILE A 205 -5.85 -1.85 7.55
C ILE A 205 -5.51 -3.12 8.35
N TYR A 206 -6.39 -3.58 9.23
CA TYR A 206 -6.22 -4.82 9.98
C TYR A 206 -6.10 -6.07 9.09
N LYS A 207 -6.95 -6.20 8.06
CA LYS A 207 -6.93 -7.34 7.13
C LYS A 207 -5.63 -7.40 6.34
N HIS A 208 -5.10 -6.27 5.89
CA HIS A 208 -3.83 -6.21 5.18
C HIS A 208 -2.64 -6.46 6.12
N ILE A 209 -2.66 -5.88 7.33
CA ILE A 209 -1.69 -6.11 8.40
C ILE A 209 -1.52 -7.61 8.71
N GLN A 210 -2.62 -8.33 8.92
CA GLN A 210 -2.60 -9.73 9.35
C GLN A 210 -2.23 -10.70 8.22
N TYR A 211 -2.57 -10.37 6.98
CA TYR A 211 -2.34 -11.27 5.84
C TYR A 211 -0.91 -11.19 5.28
N GLU A 212 -0.27 -10.01 5.33
CA GLU A 212 1.02 -9.76 4.67
C GLU A 212 2.25 -9.89 5.57
N LYS A 213 2.07 -10.23 6.86
CA LYS A 213 3.18 -10.61 7.76
C LYS A 213 4.28 -9.54 7.86
N TYR A 214 3.92 -8.26 7.80
CA TYR A 214 4.88 -7.16 7.93
C TYR A 214 5.51 -7.12 9.34
N ILE A 215 6.78 -6.74 9.44
CA ILE A 215 7.48 -6.46 10.70
C ILE A 215 7.06 -5.05 11.14
N TYR A 216 6.01 -4.97 11.93
CA TYR A 216 5.54 -3.71 12.48
C TYR A 216 6.28 -3.34 13.78
N SER A 217 6.44 -2.04 13.98
CA SER A 217 6.43 -1.45 15.33
C SER A 217 4.99 -1.45 15.86
N HIS A 218 4.41 -2.64 16.10
CA HIS A 218 3.03 -2.78 16.59
C HIS A 218 2.80 -2.16 17.97
N LEU A 219 3.86 -1.83 18.70
CA LEU A 219 3.77 -1.49 20.12
C LEU A 219 3.29 -0.05 20.40
N HIS A 220 3.31 0.87 19.41
CA HIS A 220 3.19 2.31 19.70
C HIS A 220 2.20 3.08 18.81
N THR A 221 1.30 2.42 18.07
CA THR A 221 0.24 3.10 17.30
C THR A 221 -1.07 3.08 18.09
N TYR A 222 -1.54 4.24 18.51
CA TYR A 222 -2.74 4.43 19.33
C TYR A 222 -3.81 5.24 18.59
N CYS A 223 -5.07 5.01 18.94
CA CYS A 223 -6.21 5.82 18.49
C CYS A 223 -6.42 6.99 19.46
N ILE A 224 -6.85 8.16 18.96
CA ILE A 224 -7.08 9.35 19.80
C ILE A 224 -8.57 9.62 20.07
N TYR A 225 -9.46 9.41 19.09
CA TYR A 225 -10.82 9.98 19.19
C TYR A 225 -11.90 9.03 19.74
N VAL A 226 -12.08 7.83 19.17
CA VAL A 226 -13.22 6.93 19.54
C VAL A 226 -12.82 5.86 20.56
N TYR A 227 -11.53 5.53 20.60
CA TYR A 227 -10.93 4.49 21.45
C TYR A 227 -9.62 5.00 22.02
N GLU A 228 -9.68 6.12 22.74
CA GLU A 228 -8.51 6.86 23.22
C GLU A 228 -7.56 5.94 24.00
N GLY A 229 -6.31 5.83 23.54
CA GLY A 229 -5.25 5.05 24.19
C GLY A 229 -5.27 3.54 23.93
N GLN A 230 -6.25 3.01 23.19
CA GLN A 230 -6.24 1.60 22.79
C GLN A 230 -5.29 1.37 21.59
N ARG A 231 -4.54 0.27 21.65
CA ARG A 231 -3.58 -0.09 20.61
C ARG A 231 -4.31 -0.56 19.36
N LEU A 232 -3.89 -0.07 18.20
CA LEU A 232 -4.50 -0.46 16.92
C LEU A 232 -4.48 -1.99 16.70
N GLY A 233 -3.48 -2.69 17.26
CA GLY A 233 -3.39 -4.15 17.23
C GLY A 233 -4.29 -4.91 18.23
N GLU A 234 -4.64 -4.31 19.38
CA GLU A 234 -5.47 -4.93 20.43
C GLU A 234 -6.96 -4.67 20.20
N LEU A 235 -7.32 -3.47 19.74
CA LEU A 235 -8.65 -3.17 19.18
C LEU A 235 -9.04 -4.23 18.14
N GLY A 236 -8.02 -4.74 17.42
CA GLY A 236 -7.98 -5.94 16.58
C GLY A 236 -8.99 -7.00 16.97
N MET A 237 -8.86 -7.42 18.21
CA MET A 237 -9.53 -8.59 18.76
C MET A 237 -10.85 -8.22 19.46
N GLU A 238 -10.94 -7.03 20.06
CA GLU A 238 -12.12 -6.54 20.79
C GLU A 238 -13.26 -6.11 19.84
N LEU A 239 -12.94 -5.42 18.74
CA LEU A 239 -13.90 -5.11 17.69
C LEU A 239 -14.25 -6.34 16.84
N ARG A 240 -13.37 -7.35 16.74
CA ARG A 240 -13.71 -8.64 16.12
C ARG A 240 -14.82 -9.35 16.87
N THR A 241 -14.85 -9.26 18.20
CA THR A 241 -15.96 -9.77 19.03
C THR A 241 -17.22 -8.92 18.96
N LEU A 242 -17.12 -7.62 18.65
CA LEU A 242 -18.29 -6.75 18.41
C LEU A 242 -18.84 -6.86 16.98
N CYS A 243 -18.00 -7.22 16.00
CA CYS A 243 -18.37 -7.35 14.59
C CYS A 243 -18.80 -8.78 14.22
N HIS A 244 -18.38 -9.79 14.99
CA HIS A 244 -18.99 -11.13 14.97
C HIS A 244 -20.00 -11.24 16.12
N GLN A 245 -21.29 -11.09 15.77
CA GLN A 245 -22.49 -11.13 16.61
C GLN A 245 -23.01 -9.73 16.97
N THR A 246 -24.25 -9.41 16.66
CA THR A 246 -25.41 -10.27 16.91
C THR A 246 -26.31 -10.42 15.68
N LEU A 247 -26.32 -11.63 15.08
CA LEU A 247 -27.63 -12.13 14.68
C LEU A 247 -28.43 -12.25 15.97
N ASP A 248 -29.49 -11.48 16.08
CA ASP A 248 -30.36 -11.55 17.23
C ASP A 248 -31.06 -12.92 17.24
N SER A 249 -31.58 -13.33 18.39
CA SER A 249 -32.35 -14.58 18.51
C SER A 249 -33.49 -14.69 17.47
N LEU A 250 -34.01 -13.55 17.01
CA LEU A 250 -34.99 -13.44 15.94
C LEU A 250 -34.45 -13.79 14.56
N ASP A 251 -33.19 -13.48 14.26
CA ASP A 251 -32.58 -13.80 12.97
C ASP A 251 -32.33 -15.30 12.83
N TYR A 252 -32.01 -15.98 13.93
CA TYR A 252 -31.94 -17.44 13.98
C TYR A 252 -33.32 -18.09 13.78
N LEU A 253 -34.36 -17.55 14.42
CA LEU A 253 -35.73 -18.03 14.21
C LEU A 253 -36.17 -17.86 12.75
N PHE A 254 -35.82 -16.74 12.12
CA PHE A 254 -36.10 -16.47 10.71
C PHE A 254 -35.42 -17.49 9.78
N PHE A 255 -34.15 -17.81 10.02
CA PHE A 255 -33.45 -18.83 9.21
C PHE A 255 -34.01 -20.23 9.39
N VAL A 256 -34.41 -20.61 10.60
CA VAL A 256 -35.09 -21.89 10.86
C VAL A 256 -36.43 -21.94 10.14
N LEU A 257 -37.20 -20.85 10.15
CA LEU A 257 -38.49 -20.75 9.46
C LEU A 257 -38.32 -20.89 7.93
N ILE A 258 -37.36 -20.18 7.35
CA ILE A 258 -37.04 -20.32 5.91
C ILE A 258 -36.62 -21.75 5.58
N GLY A 259 -35.77 -22.36 6.40
CA GLY A 259 -35.35 -23.74 6.23
C GLY A 259 -36.53 -24.71 6.20
N PHE A 260 -37.50 -24.53 7.11
CA PHE A 260 -38.72 -25.34 7.16
C PHE A 260 -39.60 -25.13 5.93
N VAL A 261 -39.79 -23.88 5.48
CA VAL A 261 -40.60 -23.57 4.30
C VAL A 261 -40.01 -24.19 3.03
N ILE A 262 -38.70 -24.06 2.82
CA ILE A 262 -38.02 -24.64 1.66
C ILE A 262 -38.13 -26.18 1.69
N PHE A 263 -37.91 -26.81 2.85
CA PHE A 263 -38.02 -28.25 3.00
C PHE A 263 -39.44 -28.76 2.75
N ALA A 264 -40.45 -28.09 3.31
CA ALA A 264 -41.85 -28.43 3.09
C ALA A 264 -42.26 -28.27 1.62
N ALA A 265 -41.88 -27.18 0.97
CA ALA A 265 -42.13 -26.95 -0.46
C ALA A 265 -41.44 -28.00 -1.33
N GLY A 266 -40.20 -28.37 -1.01
CA GLY A 266 -39.47 -29.47 -1.66
C GLY A 266 -40.19 -30.82 -1.51
N THR A 267 -40.69 -31.12 -0.31
CA THR A 267 -41.41 -32.37 -0.05
C THR A 267 -42.74 -32.44 -0.81
N VAL A 268 -43.51 -31.35 -0.81
CA VAL A 268 -44.80 -31.27 -1.53
C VAL A 268 -44.59 -31.37 -3.03
N SER A 269 -43.60 -30.64 -3.59
CA SER A 269 -43.31 -30.70 -5.02
C SER A 269 -42.87 -32.09 -5.48
N ALA A 270 -42.04 -32.79 -4.69
CA ALA A 270 -41.66 -34.17 -4.97
C ALA A 270 -42.86 -35.13 -4.94
N TRP A 271 -43.75 -34.99 -3.96
CA TRP A 271 -44.95 -35.81 -3.85
C TRP A 271 -45.93 -35.59 -5.01
N VAL A 272 -46.14 -34.33 -5.41
CA VAL A 272 -46.98 -33.97 -6.56
C VAL A 272 -46.39 -34.54 -7.85
N MET A 273 -45.08 -34.38 -8.08
CA MET A 273 -44.41 -34.94 -9.24
C MET A 273 -44.53 -36.46 -9.30
N GLY A 274 -44.32 -37.16 -8.17
CA GLY A 274 -44.50 -38.61 -8.10
C GLY A 274 -45.94 -39.05 -8.41
N THR A 275 -46.92 -38.31 -7.89
CA THR A 275 -48.34 -38.58 -8.13
C THR A 275 -48.72 -38.37 -9.60
N VAL A 276 -48.30 -37.25 -10.19
CA VAL A 276 -48.51 -36.95 -11.62
C VAL A 276 -47.87 -38.02 -12.49
N MET A 277 -46.65 -38.47 -12.17
CA MET A 277 -45.97 -39.54 -12.93
C MET A 277 -46.77 -40.85 -12.90
N VAL A 278 -47.29 -41.27 -11.75
CA VAL A 278 -48.12 -42.49 -11.64
C VAL A 278 -49.42 -42.37 -12.46
N PHE A 279 -50.08 -41.22 -12.42
CA PHE A 279 -51.27 -40.98 -13.25
C PHE A 279 -50.94 -40.94 -14.74
N TYR A 280 -49.80 -40.35 -15.11
CA TYR A 280 -49.31 -40.31 -16.47
C TYR A 280 -49.01 -41.72 -17.01
N GLU A 281 -48.32 -42.56 -16.22
CA GLU A 281 -48.09 -43.97 -16.58
C GLU A 281 -49.41 -44.74 -16.72
N ARG A 282 -50.38 -44.55 -15.80
CA ARG A 282 -51.70 -45.17 -15.91
C ARG A 282 -52.46 -44.71 -17.14
N TYR A 283 -52.37 -43.42 -17.48
CA TYR A 283 -52.99 -42.86 -18.68
C TYR A 283 -52.37 -43.47 -19.96
N ILE A 284 -51.03 -43.53 -20.04
CA ILE A 284 -50.33 -44.18 -21.16
C ILE A 284 -50.70 -45.66 -21.24
N LYS A 285 -50.72 -46.38 -20.11
CA LYS A 285 -51.05 -47.81 -20.10
C LYS A 285 -52.49 -48.05 -20.57
N LYS A 286 -53.45 -47.23 -20.12
CA LYS A 286 -54.85 -47.28 -20.58
C LYS A 286 -54.96 -46.97 -22.07
N LYS A 287 -54.21 -45.98 -22.58
CA LYS A 287 -54.14 -45.67 -24.01
C LYS A 287 -53.51 -46.79 -24.83
N SER A 288 -52.50 -47.49 -24.29
CA SER A 288 -51.85 -48.62 -24.98
C SER A 288 -52.68 -49.91 -24.99
N GLN A 289 -53.66 -50.05 -24.07
CA GLN A 289 -54.59 -51.19 -24.01
C GLN A 289 -55.86 -51.01 -24.84
N GLN A 290 -56.03 -49.85 -25.48
CA GLN A 290 -57.04 -49.63 -26.50
C GLN A 290 -56.35 -49.69 -27.88
N PRO A 291 -56.16 -50.88 -28.50
CA PRO A 291 -55.91 -50.95 -29.92
C PRO A 291 -57.18 -50.49 -30.66
N ASP A 292 -56.97 -49.75 -31.75
CA ASP A 292 -58.00 -49.21 -32.63
C ASP A 292 -59.03 -50.27 -33.03
N THR A 293 -60.32 -49.93 -32.87
CA THR A 293 -61.43 -50.43 -33.70
C THR A 293 -62.57 -49.40 -33.66
N ASP A 294 -62.84 -48.87 -34.84
CA ASP A 294 -64.15 -48.52 -35.43
C ASP A 294 -64.74 -47.11 -35.17
N GLU A 295 -64.46 -46.26 -36.17
CA GLU A 295 -65.40 -45.53 -37.05
C GLU A 295 -66.93 -45.60 -36.79
N GLU A 296 -67.56 -44.43 -37.05
CA GLU A 296 -68.97 -44.16 -37.47
C GLU A 296 -70.07 -44.28 -36.37
N ASP A 297 -70.98 -43.32 -36.14
CA ASP A 297 -71.76 -42.52 -37.10
C ASP A 297 -72.33 -41.18 -36.56
N GLU A 298 -72.25 -40.16 -37.44
CA GLU A 298 -73.20 -39.09 -37.85
C GLU A 298 -74.06 -38.26 -36.84
N THR A 299 -74.19 -36.93 -36.99
CA THR A 299 -74.87 -36.25 -38.13
C THR A 299 -74.64 -34.71 -38.21
N SER A 300 -74.52 -34.23 -39.46
CA SER A 300 -75.01 -32.97 -40.10
C SER A 300 -74.62 -31.58 -39.58
N ASP A 301 -73.82 -30.83 -40.35
CA ASP A 301 -74.36 -29.80 -41.27
C ASP A 301 -73.28 -29.10 -42.15
N GLN A 302 -73.46 -29.30 -43.46
CA GLN A 302 -73.28 -28.37 -44.59
C GLN A 302 -72.00 -27.52 -44.76
N ASN A 303 -71.19 -28.00 -45.72
CA ASN A 303 -70.87 -27.32 -47.00
C ASN A 303 -70.16 -25.93 -46.97
N ASN A 304 -68.86 -25.91 -47.30
CA ASN A 304 -68.41 -25.15 -48.47
C ASN A 304 -66.97 -25.48 -48.91
N THR A 305 -66.89 -26.20 -50.03
CA THR A 305 -66.09 -25.90 -51.23
C THR A 305 -64.84 -25.02 -51.06
N SER A 306 -63.65 -25.60 -51.26
CA SER A 306 -62.80 -25.40 -52.45
C SER A 306 -61.29 -25.57 -52.18
N ARG A 307 -60.62 -26.01 -53.23
CA ARG A 307 -59.31 -26.66 -53.33
C ARG A 307 -58.33 -25.70 -53.98
N ALA A 308 -57.11 -25.55 -53.42
CA ALA A 308 -55.81 -25.28 -54.09
C ALA A 308 -54.78 -24.95 -52.98
N GLN A 309 -53.79 -25.80 -52.64
CA GLN A 309 -52.54 -26.10 -53.37
C GLN A 309 -51.72 -24.82 -53.65
N SER A 310 -50.58 -24.56 -53.00
CA SER A 310 -49.29 -25.22 -53.27
C SER A 310 -48.16 -24.64 -52.37
N ASP A 311 -47.26 -25.54 -51.97
CA ASP A 311 -45.79 -25.46 -51.82
C ASP A 311 -45.07 -24.13 -51.43
N LEU A 312 -44.18 -24.20 -50.42
CA LEU A 312 -42.73 -24.46 -50.60
C LEU A 312 -41.89 -23.91 -49.42
N GLY A 313 -41.02 -24.75 -48.83
CA GLY A 313 -39.63 -24.34 -48.57
C GLY A 313 -39.11 -24.08 -47.13
N LEU A 314 -38.30 -25.03 -46.67
CA LEU A 314 -37.04 -24.91 -45.90
C LEU A 314 -37.00 -24.68 -44.36
N ILE A 315 -36.19 -25.55 -43.75
CA ILE A 315 -35.71 -25.75 -42.35
C ILE A 315 -34.32 -25.02 -42.23
N PRO A 316 -33.52 -24.94 -41.12
CA PRO A 316 -33.68 -25.20 -39.65
C PRO A 316 -33.01 -24.18 -38.66
N ARG A 317 -33.25 -24.45 -37.37
CA ARG A 317 -32.39 -24.33 -36.15
C ARG A 317 -31.70 -22.99 -35.80
N GLY A 318 -31.99 -22.52 -34.57
CA GLY A 318 -31.15 -21.56 -33.84
C GLY A 318 -31.03 -21.91 -32.35
N THR A 319 -29.84 -22.33 -31.94
CA THR A 319 -29.31 -22.25 -30.56
C THR A 319 -28.94 -20.81 -30.25
N ALA A 320 -29.35 -20.26 -29.11
CA ALA A 320 -28.90 -18.94 -28.65
C ALA A 320 -28.33 -19.04 -27.23
N TYR A 321 -27.02 -18.81 -27.14
CA TYR A 321 -26.28 -18.44 -25.93
C TYR A 321 -26.61 -16.97 -25.59
N PHE A 322 -26.75 -16.65 -24.30
CA PHE A 322 -26.91 -15.27 -23.83
C PHE A 322 -25.62 -14.81 -23.13
N VAL A 323 -25.05 -13.70 -23.63
CA VAL A 323 -23.87 -12.97 -23.15
C VAL A 323 -24.38 -11.68 -22.47
N PRO A 324 -23.74 -11.17 -21.39
CA PRO A 324 -24.26 -10.01 -20.65
C PRO A 324 -23.89 -8.67 -21.31
N PRO A 325 -24.67 -7.58 -21.12
CA PRO A 325 -24.31 -6.28 -21.62
C PRO A 325 -23.58 -5.45 -20.55
N GLY A 326 -22.42 -4.92 -20.92
CA GLY A 326 -21.86 -3.70 -20.37
C GLY A 326 -21.73 -2.68 -21.50
N GLY A 327 -21.95 -1.40 -21.23
CA GLY A 327 -21.64 -0.34 -22.20
C GLY A 327 -22.39 0.96 -22.01
N SER A 328 -21.72 1.88 -21.32
CA SER A 328 -21.82 3.35 -21.26
C SER A 328 -22.60 4.10 -22.34
N ILE A 329 -23.20 5.22 -21.94
CA ILE A 329 -23.48 6.37 -22.80
C ILE A 329 -23.06 7.65 -22.06
N LEU A 330 -22.15 8.38 -22.73
CA LEU A 330 -21.80 9.81 -22.69
C LEU A 330 -21.33 10.48 -21.40
#